data_AF-A0A9D5YGE2-F1
#
_entry.id   AF-A0A9D5YGE2-F1
#
_cell.length_a   1.000
_cell.length_b   1.000
_cell.length_c   1.000
_cell.angle_alpha   90.00
_cell.angle_beta   90.00
_cell.angle_gamma   90.00
#
_symmetry.space_group_name_H-M   'P 1'
#
loop_
_entity.id
_entity.type
_entity.pdbx_description
1 polymer ?
#
loop_
_entity_poly.entity_id
_entity_poly.type
_entity_poly.pdbx_seq_one_letter_code
_entity_poly.pdbx_strand_id
1 'polypeptide(L)'
;MKHKKLLMPVLRRGSFVLLILASFIIQFTLLPKAGISASVYLLIPVSVCIAMFEKEFSGLFFGLLVGALWDLASPVTDGSLALFFALSGCMAGLLTHYLLRNTLLTAIILSFLQSVLYTFILQIYFIESFSFEMFSVLLKEHYIPPVLLASLLSIPVYFLIRKLSGIFHSELFSRGQ
;
A
#
# COMPACT_ATOMS: atom_id res chain seq x y z
N MET A 1 6.37 -31.85 15.36
CA MET A 1 6.19 -31.55 13.92
C MET A 1 4.99 -30.63 13.61
N LYS A 2 3.88 -30.65 14.36
CA LYS A 2 2.72 -29.72 14.18
C LYS A 2 3.04 -28.23 14.39
N HIS A 3 3.90 -27.86 15.34
CA HIS A 3 4.23 -26.45 15.61
C HIS A 3 4.86 -25.70 14.42
N LYS A 4 5.67 -26.38 13.58
CA LYS A 4 6.33 -25.73 12.43
C LYS A 4 5.37 -25.43 11.27
N LYS A 5 4.27 -26.19 11.11
CA LYS A 5 3.23 -25.92 10.10
C LYS A 5 2.43 -24.64 10.37
N LEU A 6 2.26 -24.26 11.64
CA LEU A 6 1.59 -23.01 12.03
C LEU A 6 2.52 -21.79 12.01
N LEU A 7 3.83 -21.99 12.18
CA LEU A 7 4.82 -20.90 12.17
C LEU A 7 5.02 -20.28 10.79
N MET A 8 4.94 -21.06 9.70
CA MET A 8 5.13 -20.55 8.34
C MET A 8 4.13 -19.46 7.91
N PRO A 9 2.80 -19.59 8.12
CA PRO A 9 1.87 -18.51 7.81
C PRO A 9 2.06 -17.28 8.73
N VAL A 10 2.48 -17.48 9.98
CA VAL A 10 2.80 -16.37 10.89
C VAL A 10 4.06 -15.64 10.43
N LEU A 11 5.10 -16.37 10.02
CA LEU A 11 6.35 -15.81 9.51
C LEU A 11 6.12 -15.03 8.20
N ARG A 12 5.27 -15.55 7.32
CA ARG A 12 4.87 -14.86 6.08
C ARG A 12 4.18 -13.54 6.39
N ARG A 13 3.18 -13.53 7.28
CA ARG A 13 2.50 -12.30 7.70
C ARG A 13 3.45 -11.32 8.38
N GLY A 14 4.35 -11.80 9.23
CA GLY A 14 5.40 -11.00 9.86
C GLY A 14 6.30 -10.32 8.84
N SER A 15 6.68 -11.01 7.76
CA SER A 15 7.49 -10.43 6.69
C SER A 15 6.79 -9.30 5.94
N PHE A 16 5.46 -9.38 5.78
CA PHE A 16 4.67 -8.29 5.19
C PHE A 16 4.55 -7.08 6.13
N VAL A 17 4.36 -7.31 7.43
CA VAL A 17 4.40 -6.21 8.42
C VAL A 17 5.76 -5.51 8.41
N LEU A 18 6.85 -6.29 8.37
CA LEU A 18 8.21 -5.73 8.27
C LEU A 18 8.42 -4.94 6.98
N LEU A 19 7.89 -5.40 5.84
CA LEU A 19 7.91 -4.65 4.58
C LEU A 19 7.15 -3.33 4.70
N ILE A 20 5.96 -3.33 5.30
CA ILE A 20 5.17 -2.11 5.52
C ILE A 20 5.95 -1.12 6.40
N LEU A 21 6.53 -1.59 7.51
CA LEU A 21 7.34 -0.76 8.40
C LEU A 21 8.60 -0.22 7.71
N ALA A 22 9.31 -1.05 6.96
CA ALA A 22 10.49 -0.63 6.20
C ALA A 22 10.11 0.44 5.16
N SER A 23 9.02 0.23 4.42
CA SER A 23 8.50 1.21 3.46
C SER A 23 8.09 2.52 4.15
N PHE A 24 7.48 2.46 5.34
CA PHE A 24 7.14 3.62 6.13
C PHE A 24 8.39 4.42 6.55
N ILE A 25 9.40 3.74 7.09
CA ILE A 25 10.66 4.39 7.46
C ILE A 25 11.32 5.02 6.23
N ILE A 26 11.38 4.30 5.11
CA ILE A 26 11.95 4.82 3.86
C ILE A 26 11.20 6.08 3.41
N GLN A 27 9.87 6.06 3.46
CA GLN A 27 9.03 7.17 3.02
C GLN A 27 9.23 8.42 3.89
N PHE A 28 9.25 8.29 5.21
CA PHE A 28 9.32 9.44 6.13
C PHE A 28 10.74 9.89 6.47
N THR A 29 11.77 9.06 6.30
CA THR A 29 13.14 9.40 6.72
C THR A 29 14.17 9.46 5.59
N LEU A 30 14.08 8.60 4.58
CA LEU A 30 15.10 8.48 3.53
C LEU A 30 14.77 9.34 2.31
N LEU A 31 13.51 9.40 1.89
CA LEU A 31 13.11 10.19 0.73
C LEU A 31 13.34 11.70 0.93
N PRO A 32 12.98 12.32 2.07
CA PRO A 32 13.28 13.73 2.32
C PRO A 32 14.79 14.02 2.33
N LYS A 33 15.61 13.08 2.80
CA LYS A 33 17.08 13.21 2.81
C LYS A 33 17.70 13.09 1.41
N ALA A 34 17.04 12.42 0.49
CA ALA A 34 17.49 12.24 -0.88
C ALA A 34 17.11 13.40 -1.81
N GLY A 35 16.47 14.46 -1.30
CA GLY A 35 15.97 15.58 -2.11
C GLY A 35 14.79 15.21 -3.02
N ILE A 36 14.25 13.99 -2.87
CA ILE A 36 13.02 13.55 -3.53
C ILE A 36 11.88 14.04 -2.64
N SER A 37 10.93 14.77 -3.23
CA SER A 37 9.81 15.35 -2.49
C SER A 37 9.14 14.30 -1.59
N ALA A 38 8.92 14.64 -0.31
CA ALA A 38 8.37 13.74 0.72
C ALA A 38 6.97 13.18 0.39
N SER A 39 6.37 13.67 -0.70
CA SER A 39 5.05 13.29 -1.19
C SER A 39 5.01 11.94 -1.92
N VAL A 40 6.10 11.17 -1.99
CA VAL A 40 6.06 9.84 -2.66
C VAL A 40 5.17 8.88 -1.85
N TYR A 41 4.01 8.52 -2.40
CA TYR A 41 3.03 7.65 -1.75
C TYR A 41 3.41 6.16 -1.81
N LEU A 42 4.58 5.78 -1.28
CA LEU A 42 5.12 4.42 -1.34
C LEU A 42 4.25 3.39 -0.59
N LEU A 43 3.58 3.81 0.48
CA LEU A 43 2.70 2.94 1.27
C LEU A 43 1.49 2.41 0.47
N ILE A 44 1.02 3.15 -0.54
CA ILE A 44 -0.13 2.76 -1.37
C ILE A 44 0.16 1.53 -2.25
N PRO A 45 1.20 1.51 -3.12
CA PRO A 45 1.49 0.34 -3.93
C PRO A 45 1.89 -0.87 -3.08
N VAL A 46 2.48 -0.67 -1.90
CA VAL A 46 2.80 -1.76 -0.96
C VAL A 46 1.54 -2.39 -0.40
N SER A 47 0.58 -1.61 0.07
CA SER A 47 -0.69 -2.14 0.59
C SER A 47 -1.49 -2.86 -0.49
N VAL A 48 -1.59 -2.27 -1.68
CA VAL A 48 -2.28 -2.86 -2.84
C VAL A 48 -1.63 -4.19 -3.25
N CYS A 49 -0.30 -4.22 -3.41
CA CYS A 49 0.36 -5.46 -3.81
C CYS A 49 0.20 -6.55 -2.74
N ILE A 50 0.35 -6.23 -1.45
CA ILE A 50 0.11 -7.20 -0.37
C ILE A 50 -1.33 -7.73 -0.45
N ALA A 51 -2.31 -6.84 -0.62
CA ALA A 51 -3.72 -7.22 -0.75
C ALA A 51 -4.01 -8.06 -1.99
N MET A 52 -3.25 -7.93 -3.09
CA MET A 52 -3.43 -8.77 -4.28
C MET A 52 -2.86 -10.19 -4.14
N PHE A 53 -1.82 -10.35 -3.33
CA PHE A 53 -1.20 -11.65 -3.08
C PHE A 53 -1.84 -12.39 -1.89
N GLU A 54 -2.46 -11.64 -0.99
CA GLU A 54 -3.24 -12.16 0.13
C GLU A 54 -4.75 -12.06 -0.16
N LYS A 55 -5.59 -12.71 0.65
CA LYS A 55 -7.05 -12.64 0.49
C LYS A 55 -7.62 -11.34 1.09
N GLU A 56 -8.91 -11.09 0.84
CA GLU A 56 -9.68 -9.94 1.34
C GLU A 56 -9.43 -9.56 2.82
N PHE A 57 -9.51 -10.51 3.75
CA PHE A 57 -9.35 -10.26 5.19
C PHE A 57 -7.92 -9.82 5.55
N SER A 58 -6.92 -10.48 4.96
CA SER A 58 -5.53 -10.08 5.14
C SER A 58 -5.32 -8.66 4.59
N GLY A 59 -5.86 -8.36 3.40
CA GLY A 59 -5.81 -7.04 2.79
C GLY A 59 -6.44 -5.95 3.66
N LEU A 60 -7.56 -6.25 4.33
CA LEU A 60 -8.22 -5.35 5.27
C LEU A 60 -7.33 -5.02 6.48
N PHE A 61 -6.78 -6.04 7.15
CA PHE A 61 -5.93 -5.82 8.34
C PHE A 61 -4.62 -5.10 7.99
N PHE A 62 -3.97 -5.47 6.88
CA PHE A 62 -2.77 -4.78 6.42
C PHE A 62 -3.07 -3.35 5.96
N GLY A 63 -4.20 -3.13 5.29
CA GLY A 63 -4.68 -1.80 4.92
C GLY A 63 -4.92 -0.91 6.14
N LEU A 64 -5.58 -1.45 7.17
CA LEU A 64 -5.79 -0.75 8.44
C LEU A 64 -4.47 -0.36 9.10
N LEU A 65 -3.50 -1.28 9.14
CA LEU A 65 -2.17 -1.01 9.71
C LEU A 65 -1.44 0.08 8.92
N VAL A 66 -1.46 0.02 7.59
CA VAL A 66 -0.85 1.03 6.70
C VAL A 66 -1.49 2.40 6.94
N GLY A 67 -2.82 2.48 6.99
CA GLY A 67 -3.51 3.73 7.21
C GLY A 67 -3.33 4.28 8.63
N ALA A 68 -3.26 3.43 9.65
CA ALA A 68 -2.95 3.85 11.02
C ALA A 68 -1.52 4.42 11.15
N LEU A 69 -0.54 3.81 10.46
CA LEU A 69 0.81 4.38 10.38
C LEU A 69 0.80 5.72 9.65
N TRP A 70 0.02 5.84 8.59
CA TRP A 70 -0.14 7.09 7.86
C TRP A 70 -0.76 8.19 8.72
N ASP A 71 -1.80 7.86 9.47
CA ASP A 71 -2.46 8.79 10.41
C ASP A 71 -1.50 9.24 11.52
N LEU A 72 -0.59 8.38 12.00
CA LEU A 72 0.41 8.77 12.99
C LEU A 72 1.42 9.79 12.45
N ALA A 73 1.71 9.75 11.15
CA ALA A 73 2.67 10.64 10.52
C ALA A 73 2.03 11.91 9.94
N SER A 74 0.71 11.89 9.73
CA SER A 74 -0.06 13.01 9.20
C SER A 74 -0.53 13.92 10.34
N PRO A 75 -0.49 15.26 10.18
CA PRO A 75 -1.02 16.19 11.18
C PRO A 75 -2.56 16.18 11.27
N VAL A 76 -3.25 15.56 10.29
CA VAL A 76 -4.71 15.39 10.26
C VAL A 76 -5.04 14.02 10.83
N THR A 77 -5.41 13.96 12.11
CA THR A 77 -5.49 12.71 12.90
C THR A 77 -6.92 12.27 13.24
N ASP A 78 -7.77 12.09 12.24
CA ASP A 78 -9.17 11.68 12.46
C ASP A 78 -9.40 10.16 12.34
N GLY A 79 -8.38 9.38 11.98
CA GLY A 79 -8.53 7.94 11.73
C GLY A 79 -9.26 7.61 10.43
N SER A 80 -9.66 8.62 9.65
CA SER A 80 -10.40 8.46 8.41
C SER A 80 -9.53 7.83 7.31
N LEU A 81 -8.22 8.08 7.31
CA LEU A 81 -7.31 7.43 6.37
C LEU A 81 -7.12 5.96 6.72
N ALA A 82 -7.07 5.58 8.00
CA ALA A 82 -7.07 4.17 8.42
C ALA A 82 -8.27 3.40 7.87
N LEU A 83 -9.48 3.96 7.95
CA LEU A 83 -10.69 3.36 7.37
C LEU A 83 -10.61 3.28 5.84
N PHE A 84 -10.16 4.35 5.19
CA PHE A 84 -10.00 4.38 3.75
C PHE A 84 -9.04 3.27 3.25
N PHE A 85 -7.87 3.15 3.86
CA PHE A 85 -6.87 2.14 3.50
C PHE A 85 -7.32 0.71 3.83
N ALA A 86 -8.10 0.51 4.89
CA ALA A 86 -8.68 -0.79 5.22
C ALA A 86 -9.71 -1.23 4.17
N LEU A 87 -10.63 -0.34 3.79
CA LEU A 87 -11.65 -0.62 2.78
C LEU A 87 -11.03 -0.82 1.40
N SER A 88 -10.04 0.00 1.04
CA SER A 88 -9.37 -0.15 -0.23
C SER A 88 -8.53 -1.41 -0.34
N GLY A 89 -7.82 -1.78 0.72
CA GLY A 89 -7.08 -3.05 0.79
C GLY A 89 -8.03 -4.24 0.67
N CYS A 90 -9.18 -4.20 1.36
CA CYS A 90 -10.22 -5.22 1.23
C CYS A 90 -10.74 -5.32 -0.21
N MET A 91 -11.08 -4.18 -0.81
CA MET A 91 -11.62 -4.13 -2.17
C MET A 91 -10.60 -4.60 -3.22
N ALA A 92 -9.32 -4.22 -3.09
CA ALA A 92 -8.25 -4.70 -3.97
C ALA A 92 -8.05 -6.22 -3.86
N GLY A 93 -8.12 -6.78 -2.65
CA GLY A 93 -8.06 -8.22 -2.42
C GLY A 93 -9.27 -8.96 -2.99
N LEU A 94 -10.47 -8.40 -2.82
CA LEU A 94 -11.70 -9.00 -3.37
C LEU A 94 -11.70 -8.98 -4.91
N LEU A 95 -11.31 -7.84 -5.50
CA LEU A 95 -11.26 -7.68 -6.96
C LEU A 95 -10.27 -8.66 -7.59
N THR A 96 -9.12 -8.89 -6.97
CA THR A 96 -8.13 -9.84 -7.47
C THR A 96 -8.44 -11.30 -7.13
N HIS A 97 -9.23 -11.56 -6.09
CA HIS A 97 -9.66 -12.92 -5.79
C HIS A 97 -10.78 -13.39 -6.72
N TYR A 98 -11.74 -12.50 -7.05
CA TYR A 98 -12.96 -12.87 -7.77
C TYR A 98 -13.05 -12.38 -9.22
N LEU A 99 -12.54 -11.18 -9.55
CA LEU A 99 -12.76 -10.53 -10.86
C LEU A 99 -11.51 -10.50 -11.75
N LEU A 100 -10.34 -10.29 -11.17
CA LEU A 100 -9.13 -9.90 -11.89
C LEU A 100 -8.03 -10.93 -11.71
N ARG A 101 -7.34 -11.26 -12.81
CA ARG A 101 -6.11 -12.06 -12.74
C ARG A 101 -5.01 -11.26 -12.05
N ASN A 102 -4.31 -11.88 -11.09
CA ASN A 102 -3.14 -11.28 -10.46
C ASN A 102 -2.01 -11.16 -11.50
N THR A 103 -1.83 -9.94 -12.03
CA THR A 103 -0.84 -9.60 -13.05
C THR A 103 -0.23 -8.25 -12.70
N LEU A 104 0.93 -7.94 -13.28
CA LEU A 104 1.59 -6.65 -13.06
C LEU A 104 0.70 -5.46 -13.49
N LEU A 105 -0.11 -5.64 -14.54
CA LEU A 105 -1.02 -4.62 -15.04
C LEU A 105 -2.14 -4.32 -14.03
N THR A 106 -2.71 -5.34 -13.38
CA THR A 106 -3.73 -5.13 -12.35
C THR A 106 -3.17 -4.45 -11.10
N ALA A 107 -1.90 -4.69 -10.76
CA ALA A 107 -1.20 -3.98 -9.68
C ALA A 107 -1.02 -2.49 -9.98
N ILE A 108 -0.60 -2.15 -11.21
CA ILE A 108 -0.45 -0.75 -11.63
C ILE A 108 -1.79 -0.02 -11.61
N ILE A 109 -2.83 -0.61 -12.19
CA ILE A 109 -4.17 0.01 -12.25
C ILE A 109 -4.73 0.22 -10.85
N LEU A 110 -4.68 -0.78 -9.97
CA LEU A 110 -5.19 -0.66 -8.60
C LEU A 110 -4.40 0.37 -7.78
N SER A 111 -3.07 0.42 -7.93
CA SER A 111 -2.23 1.41 -7.25
C SER A 111 -2.50 2.83 -7.75
N PHE A 112 -2.71 2.99 -9.07
CA PHE A 112 -3.09 4.26 -9.66
C PHE A 112 -4.47 4.73 -9.18
N LEU A 113 -5.47 3.85 -9.21
CA LEU A 113 -6.82 4.18 -8.76
C LEU A 113 -6.84 4.58 -7.28
N GLN A 114 -6.10 3.85 -6.44
CA GLN A 114 -5.97 4.15 -5.02
C GLN A 114 -5.29 5.48 -4.73
N SER A 115 -4.20 5.79 -5.43
CA SER A 115 -3.50 7.08 -5.26
C SER A 115 -4.34 8.27 -5.74
N VAL A 116 -5.15 8.11 -6.79
CA VAL A 116 -6.12 9.13 -7.22
C VAL A 116 -7.21 9.33 -6.16
N LEU A 117 -7.81 8.26 -5.66
CA LEU A 117 -8.84 8.34 -4.61
C LEU A 117 -8.30 8.99 -3.33
N TYR A 118 -7.09 8.60 -2.90
CA TYR A 118 -6.42 9.20 -1.75
C TYR A 118 -6.24 10.72 -1.93
N THR A 119 -5.76 11.14 -3.09
CA THR A 119 -5.58 12.56 -3.42
C THR A 119 -6.90 13.32 -3.40
N PHE A 120 -7.98 12.73 -3.90
CA PHE A 120 -9.31 13.33 -3.89
C PHE A 120 -9.86 13.50 -2.47
N ILE A 121 -9.63 12.54 -1.58
CA ILE A 121 -10.03 12.64 -0.18
C ILE A 121 -9.26 13.76 0.53
N LEU A 122 -7.94 13.81 0.36
CA LEU A 122 -7.13 14.90 0.92
C LEU A 122 -7.64 16.27 0.45
N GLN A 123 -8.00 16.38 -0.82
CA GLN A 123 -8.55 17.60 -1.38
C GLN A 123 -9.85 18.05 -0.70
N ILE A 124 -10.75 17.12 -0.39
CA ILE A 124 -11.97 17.44 0.37
C ILE A 124 -11.62 17.93 1.78
N TYR A 125 -10.62 17.33 2.44
CA TYR A 125 -10.19 17.77 3.77
C TYR A 125 -9.57 19.18 3.76
N PHE A 126 -8.76 19.51 2.76
CA PHE A 126 -8.08 20.80 2.68
C PHE A 126 -8.95 21.93 2.09
N ILE A 127 -10.09 21.62 1.47
CA ILE A 127 -10.94 22.64 0.84
C ILE A 127 -11.51 23.65 1.84
N GLU A 128 -11.71 23.25 3.10
CA GLU A 128 -12.20 24.16 4.14
C GLU A 128 -11.16 25.21 4.56
N SER A 129 -9.88 24.97 4.27
CA SER A 129 -8.78 25.83 4.71
C SER A 129 -8.20 26.74 3.60
N PHE A 130 -8.56 26.53 2.33
CA PHE A 130 -7.89 27.16 1.18
C PHE A 130 -8.85 27.68 0.10
N SER A 131 -8.48 28.78 -0.56
CA SER A 131 -9.23 29.35 -1.69
C SER A 131 -9.12 28.48 -2.95
N PHE A 132 -10.17 28.50 -3.78
CA PHE A 132 -10.29 27.67 -4.99
C PHE A 132 -9.14 27.82 -6.01
N GLU A 133 -8.46 28.97 -6.06
CA GLU A 133 -7.37 29.18 -7.02
C GLU A 133 -6.08 28.46 -6.62
N MET A 134 -5.71 28.52 -5.34
CA MET A 134 -4.57 27.80 -4.76
C MET A 134 -4.73 26.28 -4.88
N PHE A 135 -5.97 25.79 -4.81
CA PHE A 135 -6.30 24.38 -4.98
C PHE A 135 -5.82 23.82 -6.33
N SER A 136 -6.04 24.57 -7.41
CA SER A 136 -5.71 24.12 -8.76
C SER A 136 -4.20 24.03 -9.03
N VAL A 137 -3.43 24.94 -8.43
CA VAL A 137 -1.96 24.99 -8.54
C VAL A 137 -1.34 23.87 -7.71
N LEU A 138 -1.81 23.70 -6.46
CA LEU A 138 -1.38 22.60 -5.58
C LEU A 138 -1.66 21.24 -6.23
N LEU A 139 -2.82 21.07 -6.89
CA LEU A 139 -3.19 19.84 -7.61
C LEU A 139 -2.15 19.45 -8.66
N LYS A 140 -1.79 20.40 -9.53
CA LYS A 140 -0.89 20.10 -10.66
C LYS A 140 0.56 19.95 -10.26
N GLU A 141 1.07 20.79 -9.37
CA GLU A 141 2.48 20.79 -9.02
C GLU A 141 2.82 19.83 -7.88
N HIS A 142 1.90 19.63 -6.93
CA HIS A 142 2.20 18.87 -5.72
C HIS A 142 1.61 17.46 -5.71
N TYR A 143 0.41 17.25 -6.29
CA TYR A 143 -0.31 15.98 -6.18
C TYR A 143 -0.19 15.03 -7.38
N ILE A 144 -0.07 15.56 -8.61
CA ILE A 144 0.10 14.72 -9.83
C ILE A 144 1.42 13.93 -9.83
N PRO A 145 2.60 14.54 -9.53
CA PRO A 145 3.86 13.80 -9.57
C PRO A 145 3.89 12.58 -8.62
N PRO A 146 3.40 12.68 -7.36
CA PRO A 146 3.25 11.52 -6.46
C PRO A 146 2.41 10.37 -6.99
N VAL A 147 1.30 10.65 -7.67
CA VAL A 147 0.38 9.62 -8.19
C VAL A 147 1.07 8.81 -9.29
N LEU A 148 1.79 9.49 -10.19
CA LEU A 148 2.57 8.84 -11.25
C LEU A 148 3.77 8.08 -10.68
N LEU A 149 4.43 8.63 -9.66
CA LEU A 149 5.53 7.94 -8.99
C LEU A 149 5.04 6.69 -8.25
N ALA A 150 3.90 6.76 -7.57
CA ALA A 150 3.30 5.62 -6.86
C ALA A 150 2.91 4.49 -7.83
N SER A 151 2.35 4.82 -8.99
CA SER A 151 2.03 3.82 -10.02
C SER A 151 3.29 3.18 -10.61
N LEU A 152 4.36 3.96 -10.84
CA LEU A 152 5.64 3.41 -11.30
C LEU A 152 6.32 2.53 -10.24
N LEU A 153 6.27 2.95 -8.97
CA LEU A 153 6.80 2.20 -7.82
C LEU A 153 6.05 0.89 -7.57
N SER A 154 4.83 0.72 -8.08
CA SER A 154 4.12 -0.56 -8.02
C SER A 154 4.88 -1.69 -8.75
N ILE A 155 5.69 -1.38 -9.77
CA ILE A 155 6.48 -2.37 -10.53
C ILE A 155 7.53 -3.07 -9.65
N PRO A 156 8.49 -2.35 -9.02
CA PRO A 156 9.48 -3.01 -8.17
C PRO A 156 8.85 -3.67 -6.94
N VAL A 157 7.81 -3.06 -6.36
CA VAL A 157 7.08 -3.60 -5.21
C VAL A 157 6.39 -4.91 -5.55
N TYR A 158 5.72 -4.99 -6.71
CA TYR A 158 5.09 -6.21 -7.19
C TYR A 158 6.10 -7.34 -7.37
N PHE A 159 7.25 -7.07 -7.97
CA PHE A 159 8.30 -8.09 -8.14
C PHE A 159 8.87 -8.56 -6.80
N LEU A 160 9.05 -7.66 -5.84
CA LEU A 160 9.55 -7.99 -4.50
C LEU A 160 8.58 -8.92 -3.78
N ILE A 161 7.29 -8.58 -3.75
CA ILE A 161 6.25 -9.39 -3.09
C ILE A 161 6.05 -10.73 -3.80
N ARG A 162 6.10 -10.73 -5.15
CA ARG A 162 6.03 -11.97 -5.93
C ARG A 162 7.18 -12.93 -5.60
N LYS A 163 8.42 -12.44 -5.50
CA LYS A 163 9.58 -13.25 -5.09
C LYS A 163 9.39 -13.80 -3.68
N LEU A 164 8.98 -12.94 -2.74
CA LEU A 164 8.73 -13.34 -1.36
C LEU A 164 7.69 -14.46 -1.28
N SER A 165 6.54 -14.27 -1.95
CA SER A 165 5.45 -15.24 -2.01
C SER A 165 5.87 -16.58 -2.65
N GLY A 166 6.69 -16.53 -3.70
CA GLY A 166 7.26 -17.72 -4.34
C GLY A 166 8.15 -18.55 -3.41
N ILE A 167 9.00 -17.89 -2.61
CA ILE A 167 9.89 -18.57 -1.64
C ILE A 167 9.07 -19.33 -0.57
N PHE A 168 8.00 -18.71 -0.07
CA PHE A 168 7.14 -19.39 0.91
C PHE A 168 6.39 -20.58 0.30
N HIS A 169 6.03 -20.51 -0.99
CA HIS A 169 5.36 -21.60 -1.68
C HIS A 169 6.30 -22.81 -1.90
N SER A 170 7.57 -22.58 -2.26
CA SER A 170 8.55 -23.66 -2.42
C SER A 170 8.93 -24.33 -1.10
N GLU A 171 9.06 -23.57 -0.02
CA GLU A 171 9.30 -24.10 1.34
C GLU A 171 8.16 -25.01 1.84
N LEU A 172 6.91 -24.68 1.50
CA LEU A 172 5.74 -25.48 1.84
C LEU A 172 5.73 -26.83 1.09
N PHE A 173 6.19 -26.85 -0.17
CA PHE A 173 6.23 -28.07 -0.99
C PHE A 173 7.40 -28.98 -0.63
N SER A 174 8.58 -28.41 -0.35
CA SER A 174 9.77 -29.17 0.08
C SER A 174 9.63 -29.85 1.44
N ARG A 175 8.71 -29.40 2.29
CA ARG A 175 8.42 -30.00 3.62
C ARG A 175 7.18 -30.90 3.64
N GLY A 176 6.56 -31.10 2.48
CA GLY A 176 5.44 -32.00 2.26
C GLY A 176 5.86 -33.42 1.84
N GLN A 177 7.15 -33.63 1.57
CA GLN A 177 7.81 -34.94 1.46
C GLN A 177 8.60 -35.22 2.75
#